data_AF-A0A3C1GFI7-F1
#
_entry.id   AF-A0A3C1GFI7-F1
#
_cell.length_a   1.000
_cell.length_b   1.000
_cell.length_c   1.000
_cell.angle_alpha   90.00
_cell.angle_beta   90.00
_cell.angle_gamma   90.00
#
_symmetry.space_group_name_H-M   'P 1'
#
loop_
_entity.id
_entity.type
_entity.pdbx_description
1 polymer ?
#
loop_
_entity_poly.entity_id
_entity_poly.type
_entity_poly.pdbx_seq_one_letter_code
_entity_poly.pdbx_strand_id
1 'polypeptide(L)' 'MPIYEYLCRRCRESVDVLQRLSDPPIKKCPKCGAKS' A
#
# COMPACT_ATOMS: atom_id res chain seq x y z
N MET A 1 16.53 -2.68 1.65
CA MET A 1 15.35 -2.01 2.25
C MET A 1 14.13 -2.85 1.92
N PRO A 2 13.26 -3.19 2.88
CA PRO A 2 12.04 -3.93 2.58
C PRO A 2 11.09 -3.05 1.75
N ILE A 3 10.71 -3.56 0.59
CA ILE A 3 9.68 -2.95 -0.26
C ILE A 3 8.43 -3.79 0.00
N TYR A 4 7.35 -3.13 0.42
CA TYR A 4 6.10 -3.80 0.70
C TYR A 4 5.16 -3.62 -0.49
N GLU A 5 4.74 -4.73 -1.07
CA GLU A 5 3.79 -4.74 -2.17
C GLU A 5 2.36 -4.83 -1.61
N TYR A 6 1.57 -3.81 -1.87
CA TYR A 6 0.18 -3.72 -1.45
C TYR A 6 -0.75 -3.92 -2.63
N LEU A 7 -1.56 -4.97 -2.59
CA LEU A 7 -2.53 -5.25 -3.63
C LEU A 7 -3.91 -4.73 -3.24
N CYS A 8 -4.38 -3.70 -3.94
CA CYS A 8 -5.66 -3.08 -3.63
C CYS A 8 -6.81 -3.95 -4.14
N ARG A 9 -7.71 -4.40 -3.25
CA ARG A 9 -8.87 -5.21 -3.65
C ARG A 9 -9.93 -4.47 -4.49
N ARG A 10 -9.96 -3.13 -4.46
CA ARG A 10 -10.92 -2.33 -5.25
C ARG A 10 -10.46 -2.11 -6.68
N CYS A 11 -9.29 -1.50 -6.87
CA CYS A 11 -8.77 -1.22 -8.20
C CYS A 11 -7.94 -2.38 -8.78
N ARG A 12 -7.61 -3.40 -7.98
CA ARG A 12 -6.78 -4.56 -8.35
C ARG A 12 -5.37 -4.20 -8.83
N GLU A 13 -4.89 -3.03 -8.43
CA GLU A 13 -3.51 -2.62 -8.68
C GLU A 13 -2.60 -2.99 -7.52
N SER A 14 -1.42 -3.49 -7.86
CA SER A 14 -0.29 -3.59 -6.94
C SER A 14 0.36 -2.22 -6.79
N VAL A 15 0.73 -1.91 -5.56
CA VAL A 15 1.45 -0.69 -5.22
C VAL A 15 2.69 -1.09 -4.45
N ASP A 16 3.84 -0.78 -5.04
CA ASP A 16 5.13 -0.96 -4.38
C ASP A 16 5.38 0.25 -3.49
N VAL A 17 5.30 0.03 -2.18
CA VAL A 17 5.60 1.09 -1.21
C VAL A 17 6.84 0.74 -0.42
N LEU A 18 7.76 1.69 -0.46
CA LEU A 18 8.97 1.65 0.34
C LEU A 18 8.62 2.09 1.76
N GLN A 19 8.19 1.13 2.59
CA GLN A 19 7.77 1.40 3.97
C GLN A 19 8.93 1.13 4.93
N ARG A 20 9.14 2.04 5.88
CA ARG A 20 10.05 1.79 7.00
C ARG A 20 9.38 0.83 7.97
N LEU A 21 10.16 -0.05 8.61
CA LEU A 21 9.64 -1.05 9.54
C LEU A 21 8.85 -0.43 10.72
N SER A 22 9.21 0.80 11.11
CA SER A 22 8.58 1.54 12.21
C SER A 22 7.35 2.34 11.81
N ASP A 23 7.06 2.47 10.51
CA ASP A 23 5.90 3.23 10.05
C ASP A 23 4.64 2.34 10.04
N PRO A 24 3.47 2.88 10.41
CA PRO A 24 2.22 2.13 10.40
C PRO A 24 1.83 1.71 8.97
N PRO A 25 1.16 0.54 8.80
CA PRO A 25 0.72 0.07 7.50
C PRO A 25 -0.26 1.04 6.85
N ILE A 26 -0.11 1.21 5.54
CA ILE A 26 -0.87 2.15 4.74
C ILE A 26 -2.32 1.65 4.63
N LYS A 27 -3.27 2.38 5.22
CA LYS A 27 -4.70 2.03 5.21
C LYS A 27 -5.48 2.61 4.02
N LYS A 28 -4.79 3.37 3.18
CA LYS A 28 -5.35 4.02 1.99
C LYS A 28 -4.55 3.59 0.79
N CYS A 29 -5.22 3.11 -0.25
CA CYS A 29 -4.57 2.86 -1.51
C CYS A 29 -4.15 4.19 -2.15
N PRO A 30 -2.86 4.41 -2.47
CA PRO A 30 -2.39 5.66 -3.08
C PRO A 30 -2.83 5.81 -4.54
N LYS A 31 -3.29 4.74 -5.20
CA LYS A 31 -3.83 4.79 -6.57
C LYS A 31 -5.27 5.28 -6.62
N CYS A 32 -6.16 4.67 -5.83
CA CYS A 32 -7.60 4.92 -5.91
C CYS A 32 -8.18 5.67 -4.70
N GLY A 33 -7.39 5.95 -3.66
CA GLY A 33 -7.85 6.62 -2.44
C GLY A 33 -8.83 5.80 -1.58
N ALA A 34 -9.10 4.55 -1.96
CA ALA A 34 -9.96 3.66 -1.20
C ALA A 34 -9.34 3.35 0.16
N LYS A 35 -10.13 3.51 1.23
CA LYS A 35 -9.84 2.91 2.52
C LYS A 35 -10.00 1.39 2.39
N SER A 36 -8.92 0.67 2.62
CA SER A 36 -8.87 -0.79 2.74
C SER A 36 -9.24 -1.22 4.15
#